data_AF-A0A5D2EBS9-F1
#
_entry.id   AF-A0A5D2EBS9-F1
#
_cell.length_a   1.000
_cell.length_b   1.000
_cell.length_c   1.000
_cell.angle_alpha   90.00
_cell.angle_beta   90.00
_cell.angle_gamma   90.00
#
_symmetry.space_group_name_H-M   'P 1'
#
loop_
_entity.id
_entity.type
_entity.pdbx_description
1 polymer ?
#
loop_
_entity_poly.entity_id
_entity_poly.type
_entity_poly.pdbx_seq_one_letter_code
_entity_poly.pdbx_strand_id
1 'polypeptide(L)'
;MRFLFPPVWHHFLTQIINTHKPKNILHSLYSSSTTSPELEELRKVVSSSIGGLDDLESSLNRFKLSLSSLLVTEVIKYCENVAPTRRLLRFFLWSVKSLSYSLEDKDFNYAVRVFAKRKDHRAIEILISDLRNEGRLMESQTFSVVADMLVKLGREDEALGIFKNLEKFKCPQDGFSLTAIVNALCAKGHAKKAEGVVYHHKDKIAGVEPCIYRSLLYGWSIQENVKEARRVIKEMKSAGVELDLYCYNTFLRCLCGANLKCNPSGLVPEALNVMMEMRSYRIAPTSISYNILLSCLGKTRRVKESCRILDLMKKTGCAPDWITYYLVARVLYLTGRFGKGNMIVDEMIEQGLTPDCKFYYDLIGVLCGVERVHFAVELFEKMKRSSLGGYGPVYDVLIPKLCRGGNFERGRELWDEAVALGVSVSFSTDPSITQVFKPTRKVKEFNLKDCKMAKNTVNMKHKIIKGNKGKKKLSQKNKG
;
A
#
# COMPACT_ATOMS: atom_id res chain seq x y z
N MET A 1 -5.27 0.46 7.27
CA MET A 1 -4.79 1.36 6.19
C MET A 1 -3.38 0.96 5.77
N ARG A 2 -3.27 -0.08 4.93
CA ARG A 2 -2.11 -0.25 4.03
C ARG A 2 -2.49 0.41 2.70
N PHE A 3 -1.51 0.89 1.95
CA PHE A 3 -1.62 1.43 0.59
C PHE A 3 -1.99 2.91 0.44
N LEU A 4 -0.99 3.77 0.68
CA LEU A 4 -0.64 4.87 -0.23
C LEU A 4 0.83 4.65 -0.62
N PHE A 5 1.07 3.67 -1.49
CA PHE A 5 2.33 3.49 -2.20
C PHE A 5 2.01 3.46 -3.69
N PRO A 6 2.52 4.40 -4.50
CA PRO A 6 2.64 4.12 -5.92
C PRO A 6 3.74 3.06 -6.13
N PRO A 7 3.51 2.00 -6.91
CA PRO A 7 4.45 0.89 -7.14
C PRO A 7 5.56 1.25 -8.15
N VAL A 8 6.09 2.48 -8.09
CA VAL A 8 7.00 2.99 -9.14
C VAL A 8 8.42 2.43 -9.00
N TRP A 9 8.82 1.92 -7.83
CA TRP A 9 10.16 1.34 -7.63
C TRP A 9 10.30 -0.09 -8.16
N HIS A 10 9.22 -0.87 -8.21
CA HIS A 10 9.24 -2.14 -8.94
C HIS A 10 9.38 -1.91 -10.45
N HIS A 11 8.81 -0.81 -10.96
CA HIS A 11 8.85 -0.44 -12.37
C HIS A 11 10.19 0.21 -12.79
N PHE A 12 10.84 0.93 -11.88
CA PHE A 12 12.15 1.55 -12.13
C PHE A 12 13.30 0.53 -12.09
N LEU A 13 13.23 -0.45 -11.18
CA LEU A 13 14.14 -1.60 -11.20
C LEU A 13 13.92 -2.47 -12.44
N THR A 14 12.69 -2.70 -12.88
CA THR A 14 12.46 -3.39 -14.16
C THR A 14 12.88 -2.55 -15.38
N GLN A 15 12.88 -1.22 -15.33
CA GLN A 15 13.38 -0.39 -16.44
C GLN A 15 14.91 -0.36 -16.52
N ILE A 16 15.62 -0.25 -15.39
CA ILE A 16 17.10 -0.31 -15.39
C ILE A 16 17.57 -1.72 -15.80
N ILE A 17 16.86 -2.78 -15.41
CA ILE A 17 17.14 -4.17 -15.84
C ILE A 17 16.77 -4.42 -17.33
N ASN A 18 15.90 -3.63 -17.95
CA ASN A 18 15.43 -3.85 -19.34
C ASN A 18 16.07 -2.93 -20.39
N THR A 19 17.09 -2.11 -20.07
CA THR A 19 17.75 -1.25 -21.07
C THR A 19 18.68 -1.99 -22.05
N HIS A 20 18.81 -3.31 -21.93
CA HIS A 20 19.41 -4.18 -22.95
C HIS A 20 18.50 -5.35 -23.34
N LYS A 21 17.33 -5.04 -23.93
CA LYS A 21 16.61 -6.00 -24.77
C LYS A 21 16.49 -5.48 -26.20
N PRO A 22 16.99 -6.21 -27.22
CA PRO A 22 16.57 -5.95 -28.59
C PRO A 22 15.06 -6.21 -28.71
N LYS A 23 14.41 -5.39 -29.54
CA LYS A 23 12.98 -5.44 -29.84
C LYS A 23 12.52 -6.88 -30.12
N ASN A 24 11.47 -7.30 -29.43
CA ASN A 24 10.70 -8.50 -29.76
C ASN A 24 10.13 -8.39 -31.17
N ILE A 25 10.83 -8.96 -32.14
CA ILE A 25 10.26 -9.56 -33.35
C ILE A 25 10.78 -11.00 -33.35
N LEU A 26 10.14 -11.87 -32.57
CA LEU A 26 10.35 -13.34 -32.62
C LEU A 26 9.24 -14.11 -31.87
N HIS A 27 8.05 -13.53 -31.70
CA HIS A 27 6.92 -14.19 -31.03
C HIS A 27 6.07 -15.07 -31.98
N SER A 28 6.59 -15.41 -33.16
CA SER A 28 5.91 -16.25 -34.15
C SER A 28 6.77 -17.38 -34.74
N LEU A 29 7.90 -17.76 -34.12
CA LEU A 29 8.77 -18.82 -34.68
C LEU A 29 9.26 -19.89 -33.69
N TYR A 30 8.69 -19.99 -32.48
CA TYR A 30 8.94 -21.16 -31.61
C TYR A 30 7.62 -21.83 -31.21
N SER A 31 6.92 -22.33 -32.22
CA SER A 31 5.88 -23.33 -32.10
C SER A 31 6.39 -24.64 -32.71
N SER A 32 7.41 -25.24 -32.10
CA SER A 32 7.82 -26.65 -32.27
C SER A 32 9.22 -26.88 -31.68
N SER A 33 9.31 -27.07 -30.36
CA SER A 33 10.43 -27.81 -29.79
C SER A 33 9.84 -28.88 -28.90
N THR A 34 9.87 -30.12 -29.38
CA THR A 34 9.56 -31.33 -28.63
C THR A 34 10.20 -31.27 -27.24
N THR A 35 9.40 -30.97 -26.21
CA THR A 35 9.81 -31.11 -24.82
C THR A 35 10.10 -32.57 -24.57
N SER A 36 11.31 -32.87 -24.08
CA SER A 36 11.70 -34.25 -23.83
C SER A 36 10.76 -34.84 -22.75
N PRO A 37 10.26 -36.08 -22.91
CA PRO A 37 9.34 -36.71 -21.95
C PRO A 37 9.94 -36.77 -20.53
N GLU A 38 11.27 -36.81 -20.43
CA GLU A 38 12.03 -36.83 -19.18
C GLU A 38 11.92 -35.51 -18.41
N LEU A 39 11.93 -34.36 -19.11
CA LEU A 39 11.75 -33.05 -18.49
C LEU A 39 10.37 -32.91 -17.85
N GLU A 40 9.35 -33.47 -18.50
CA GLU A 40 7.97 -33.43 -18.02
C GLU A 40 7.74 -34.34 -16.82
N GLU A 41 8.42 -35.49 -16.79
CA GLU A 41 8.41 -36.40 -15.64
C GLU A 41 9.14 -35.79 -14.43
N LEU A 42 10.33 -35.21 -14.62
CA LEU A 42 11.06 -34.52 -13.54
C LEU A 42 10.25 -33.34 -12.97
N ARG A 43 9.60 -32.56 -13.84
CA ARG A 43 8.70 -31.48 -13.41
C ARG A 43 7.57 -32.03 -12.53
N LYS A 44 6.95 -33.14 -12.91
CA LYS A 44 5.89 -33.79 -12.10
C LYS A 44 6.41 -34.29 -10.75
N VAL A 45 7.55 -34.98 -10.75
CA VAL A 45 8.16 -35.54 -9.52
C VAL A 45 8.51 -34.42 -8.52
N VAL A 46 9.15 -33.35 -8.98
CA VAL A 46 9.57 -32.21 -8.12
C VAL A 46 8.38 -31.35 -7.69
N SER A 47 7.37 -31.16 -8.55
CA SER A 47 6.18 -30.37 -8.23
C SER A 47 5.12 -31.12 -7.39
N SER A 48 5.22 -32.45 -7.28
CA SER A 48 4.28 -33.24 -6.50
C SER A 48 4.26 -32.82 -5.02
N SER A 49 3.06 -32.71 -4.45
CA SER A 49 2.84 -32.52 -3.02
C SER A 49 2.79 -33.83 -2.23
N ILE A 50 3.02 -34.96 -2.91
CA ILE A 50 2.76 -36.32 -2.41
C ILE A 50 4.11 -37.04 -2.18
N GLY A 51 4.24 -37.77 -1.07
CA GLY A 51 5.44 -38.49 -0.66
C GLY A 51 6.44 -37.67 0.18
N GLY A 52 7.33 -38.34 0.91
CA GLY A 52 8.40 -37.73 1.70
C GLY A 52 9.58 -37.21 0.86
N LEU A 53 10.58 -36.61 1.51
CA LEU A 53 11.82 -36.18 0.84
C LEU A 53 12.69 -37.38 0.40
N ASP A 54 12.61 -38.49 1.12
CA ASP A 54 13.33 -39.73 0.79
C ASP A 54 12.70 -40.46 -0.41
N ASP A 55 11.37 -40.40 -0.53
CA ASP A 55 10.65 -40.91 -1.70
C ASP A 55 11.01 -40.12 -2.96
N LEU A 56 11.15 -38.79 -2.81
CA LEU A 56 11.61 -37.91 -3.88
C LEU A 56 13.01 -38.32 -4.33
N GLU A 57 13.96 -38.45 -3.41
CA GLU A 57 15.34 -38.82 -3.76
C GLU A 57 15.42 -40.23 -4.36
N SER A 58 14.66 -41.18 -3.83
CA SER A 58 14.54 -42.52 -4.41
C SER A 58 13.99 -42.49 -5.83
N SER A 59 13.01 -41.63 -6.10
CA SER A 59 12.46 -41.42 -7.44
C SER A 59 13.50 -40.79 -8.36
N LEU A 60 14.26 -39.80 -7.87
CA LEU A 60 15.33 -39.14 -8.61
C LEU A 60 16.48 -40.11 -8.95
N ASN A 61 16.88 -40.99 -8.02
CA ASN A 61 17.92 -42.00 -8.23
C ASN A 61 17.57 -43.07 -9.26
N ARG A 62 16.27 -43.26 -9.56
CA ARG A 62 15.83 -44.17 -10.64
C ARG A 62 16.14 -43.60 -12.03
N PHE A 63 16.33 -42.28 -12.15
CA PHE A 63 16.75 -41.65 -13.40
C PHE A 63 18.26 -41.86 -13.60
N LYS A 64 18.63 -42.82 -14.46
CA LYS A 64 20.03 -43.15 -14.83
C LYS A 64 20.68 -42.12 -15.79
N LEU A 65 20.13 -40.92 -15.89
CA LEU A 65 20.46 -39.97 -16.96
C LEU A 65 21.67 -39.10 -16.60
N SER A 66 22.47 -38.77 -17.60
CA SER A 66 23.44 -37.67 -17.55
C SER A 66 22.65 -36.35 -17.52
N LEU A 67 22.30 -35.90 -16.31
CA LEU A 67 21.69 -34.58 -16.12
C LEU A 67 22.59 -33.53 -16.81
N SER A 68 22.00 -32.53 -17.47
CA SER A 68 22.74 -31.38 -17.97
C SER A 68 22.39 -30.14 -17.14
N SER A 69 23.32 -29.18 -17.07
CA SER A 69 23.12 -27.86 -16.43
C SER A 69 21.83 -27.17 -16.92
N LEU A 70 21.53 -27.29 -18.22
CA LEU A 70 20.32 -26.73 -18.85
C LEU A 70 19.03 -27.37 -18.31
N LEU A 71 19.01 -28.69 -18.13
CA LEU A 71 17.83 -29.40 -17.62
C LEU A 71 17.50 -28.97 -16.19
N VAL A 72 18.52 -28.81 -15.34
CA VAL A 72 18.35 -28.36 -13.94
C VAL A 72 17.73 -26.96 -13.89
N THR A 73 18.25 -26.03 -14.68
CA THR A 73 17.73 -24.66 -14.71
C THR A 73 16.30 -24.60 -15.24
N GLU A 74 15.94 -25.39 -16.25
CA GLU A 74 14.57 -25.48 -16.75
C GLU A 74 13.59 -26.06 -15.72
N VAL A 75 13.98 -27.10 -14.98
CA VAL A 75 13.15 -27.67 -13.90
C VAL A 75 12.97 -26.64 -12.79
N ILE A 76 14.04 -25.97 -12.34
CA ILE A 76 13.95 -24.93 -11.30
C ILE A 76 13.05 -23.77 -11.75
N LYS A 77 13.15 -23.35 -13.01
CA LYS A 77 12.32 -22.29 -13.59
C LYS A 77 10.84 -22.66 -13.61
N TYR A 78 10.51 -23.87 -14.05
CA TYR A 78 9.13 -24.34 -14.03
C TYR A 78 8.60 -24.47 -12.60
N CYS A 79 9.41 -25.03 -11.71
CA CYS A 79 9.04 -25.28 -10.33
C CYS A 79 9.06 -24.02 -9.46
N GLU A 80 9.57 -22.86 -9.93
CA GLU A 80 9.71 -21.61 -9.18
C GLU A 80 8.43 -21.19 -8.45
N ASN A 81 7.24 -21.44 -9.02
CA ASN A 81 5.96 -21.09 -8.41
C ASN A 81 5.06 -22.28 -8.06
N VAL A 82 5.46 -23.50 -8.43
CA VAL A 82 4.59 -24.69 -8.34
C VAL A 82 5.04 -25.64 -7.23
N ALA A 83 6.34 -25.91 -7.11
CA ALA A 83 6.85 -26.95 -6.21
C ALA A 83 7.00 -26.45 -4.77
N PRO A 84 6.79 -27.32 -3.74
CA PRO A 84 7.17 -27.01 -2.37
C PRO A 84 8.67 -26.73 -2.22
N THR A 85 9.06 -25.70 -1.44
CA THR A 85 10.47 -25.25 -1.38
C THR A 85 11.44 -26.31 -0.89
N ARG A 86 11.05 -27.15 0.07
CA ARG A 86 11.90 -28.24 0.56
C ARG A 86 12.20 -29.31 -0.50
N ARG A 87 11.20 -29.65 -1.34
CA ARG A 87 11.39 -30.60 -2.45
C ARG A 87 12.29 -30.01 -3.53
N LEU A 88 12.06 -28.73 -3.87
CA LEU A 88 12.89 -28.02 -4.83
C LEU A 88 14.35 -27.93 -4.36
N LEU A 89 14.58 -27.66 -3.08
CA LEU A 89 15.92 -27.66 -2.48
C LEU A 89 16.55 -29.05 -2.51
N ARG A 90 15.79 -30.09 -2.16
CA ARG A 90 16.27 -31.48 -2.20
C ARG A 90 16.65 -31.89 -3.62
N PHE A 91 15.84 -31.55 -4.61
CA PHE A 91 16.15 -31.75 -6.03
C PHE A 91 17.44 -31.04 -6.43
N PHE A 92 17.60 -29.77 -6.06
CA PHE A 92 18.82 -29.03 -6.38
C PHE A 92 20.07 -29.65 -5.73
N LEU A 93 20.03 -29.94 -4.42
CA LEU A 93 21.14 -30.58 -3.72
C LEU A 93 21.45 -32.00 -4.25
N TRP A 94 20.42 -32.74 -4.66
CA TRP A 94 20.59 -34.02 -5.34
C TRP A 94 21.27 -33.83 -6.69
N SER A 95 20.87 -32.83 -7.49
CA SER A 95 21.49 -32.56 -8.78
C SER A 95 22.98 -32.23 -8.62
N VAL A 96 23.36 -31.45 -7.61
CA VAL A 96 24.78 -31.15 -7.29
C VAL A 96 25.59 -32.42 -7.06
N LYS A 97 25.01 -33.44 -6.42
CA LYS A 97 25.69 -34.71 -6.07
C LYS A 97 25.70 -35.73 -7.21
N SER A 98 24.62 -35.80 -7.98
CA SER A 98 24.39 -36.87 -8.97
C SER A 98 24.97 -36.54 -10.35
N LEU A 99 25.33 -35.29 -10.61
CA LEU A 99 25.96 -34.85 -11.84
C LEU A 99 27.44 -35.27 -11.87
N SER A 100 27.87 -35.93 -12.96
CA SER A 100 29.28 -36.30 -13.18
C SER A 100 30.18 -35.10 -13.48
N TYR A 101 29.59 -33.99 -13.95
CA TYR A 101 30.24 -32.69 -14.14
C TYR A 101 29.64 -31.68 -13.17
N SER A 102 30.46 -30.94 -12.41
CA SER A 102 29.94 -29.96 -11.45
C SER A 102 29.04 -28.93 -12.13
N LEU A 103 27.91 -28.59 -11.50
CA LEU A 103 27.08 -27.45 -11.94
C LEU A 103 27.93 -26.19 -12.13
N GLU A 104 27.58 -25.38 -13.12
CA GLU A 104 28.25 -24.11 -13.35
C GLU A 104 27.81 -23.06 -12.32
N ASP A 105 28.64 -22.05 -12.09
CA ASP A 105 28.33 -20.97 -11.13
C ASP A 105 27.04 -20.23 -11.51
N LYS A 106 26.73 -20.11 -12.81
CA LYS A 106 25.48 -19.49 -13.30
C LYS A 106 24.22 -20.21 -12.79
N ASP A 107 24.26 -21.54 -12.71
CA ASP A 107 23.12 -22.37 -12.31
C ASP A 107 22.89 -22.25 -10.81
N PHE A 108 23.99 -22.23 -10.05
CA PHE A 108 23.97 -22.02 -8.61
C PHE A 108 23.41 -20.64 -8.25
N ASN A 109 23.87 -19.59 -8.94
CA ASN A 109 23.36 -18.23 -8.78
C ASN A 109 21.86 -18.13 -9.11
N TYR A 110 21.42 -18.81 -10.17
CA TYR A 110 20.00 -18.87 -10.52
C TYR A 110 19.15 -19.54 -9.42
N ALA A 111 19.60 -20.67 -8.89
CA ALA A 111 18.91 -21.37 -7.80
C ALA A 111 18.80 -20.46 -6.56
N VAL A 112 19.89 -19.82 -6.13
CA VAL A 112 19.90 -18.89 -4.99
C VAL A 112 18.88 -17.76 -5.19
N ARG A 113 18.80 -17.16 -6.38
CA ARG A 113 17.80 -16.12 -6.67
C ARG A 113 16.37 -16.64 -6.52
N VAL A 114 16.09 -17.85 -6.95
CA VAL A 114 14.75 -18.48 -6.82
C VAL A 114 14.39 -18.70 -5.35
N PHE A 115 15.29 -19.26 -4.54
CA PHE A 115 15.04 -19.47 -3.12
C PHE A 115 14.91 -18.15 -2.34
N ALA A 116 15.67 -17.12 -2.73
CA ALA A 116 15.59 -15.80 -2.11
C ALA A 116 14.25 -15.11 -2.42
N LYS A 117 13.73 -15.22 -3.65
CA LYS A 117 12.39 -14.71 -3.98
C LYS A 117 11.28 -15.41 -3.18
N ARG A 118 11.45 -16.69 -2.90
CA ARG A 118 10.53 -17.49 -2.06
C ARG A 118 10.63 -17.15 -0.57
N LYS A 119 11.60 -16.33 -0.16
CA LYS A 119 11.86 -15.94 1.23
C LYS A 119 12.09 -17.12 2.16
N ASP A 120 12.60 -18.23 1.63
CA ASP A 120 12.99 -19.38 2.44
C ASP A 120 14.41 -19.16 2.97
N HIS A 121 14.46 -18.71 4.21
CA HIS A 121 15.71 -18.40 4.86
C HIS A 121 16.60 -19.62 5.06
N ARG A 122 16.04 -20.78 5.42
CA ARG A 122 16.85 -21.99 5.70
C ARG A 122 17.48 -22.52 4.43
N ALA A 123 16.74 -22.50 3.32
CA ALA A 123 17.28 -22.84 2.01
C ALA A 123 18.45 -21.91 1.64
N ILE A 124 18.31 -20.61 1.89
CA ILE A 124 19.36 -19.64 1.58
C ILE A 124 20.59 -19.81 2.48
N GLU A 125 20.44 -20.11 3.77
CA GLU A 125 21.59 -20.41 4.64
C GLU A 125 22.41 -21.59 4.11
N ILE A 126 21.74 -22.66 3.67
CA ILE A 126 22.39 -23.85 3.11
C ILE A 126 23.13 -23.46 1.83
N LEU A 127 22.44 -22.83 0.88
CA LEU A 127 23.03 -22.48 -0.43
C LEU A 127 24.17 -21.46 -0.32
N ILE A 128 24.09 -20.50 0.59
CA ILE A 128 25.17 -19.54 0.85
C ILE A 128 26.36 -20.24 1.51
N SER A 129 26.11 -21.19 2.41
CA SER A 129 27.19 -22.00 3.00
C SER A 129 27.89 -22.85 1.94
N ASP A 130 27.13 -23.45 1.03
CA ASP A 130 27.65 -24.24 -0.09
C ASP A 130 28.47 -23.36 -1.06
N LEU A 131 27.98 -22.17 -1.44
CA LEU A 131 28.75 -21.20 -2.24
C LEU A 131 30.10 -20.87 -1.60
N ARG A 132 30.12 -20.70 -0.28
CA ARG A 132 31.34 -20.40 0.48
C ARG A 132 32.29 -21.59 0.54
N ASN A 133 31.78 -22.78 0.85
CA ASN A 133 32.58 -23.98 1.06
C ASN A 133 33.18 -24.49 -0.26
N GLU A 134 32.43 -24.39 -1.35
CA GLU A 134 32.89 -24.77 -2.70
C GLU A 134 33.69 -23.65 -3.40
N GLY A 135 33.80 -22.47 -2.79
CA GLY A 135 34.54 -21.34 -3.35
C GLY A 135 33.99 -20.86 -4.69
N ARG A 136 32.66 -20.90 -4.88
CA ARG A 136 31.98 -20.53 -6.12
C ARG A 136 31.82 -19.02 -6.26
N LEU A 137 31.72 -18.55 -7.51
CA LEU A 137 31.43 -17.15 -7.81
C LEU A 137 29.99 -16.78 -7.46
N MET A 138 29.80 -15.82 -6.57
CA MET A 138 28.50 -15.16 -6.37
C MET A 138 28.42 -13.91 -7.25
N GLU A 139 27.42 -13.85 -8.12
CA GLU A 139 27.15 -12.66 -8.94
C GLU A 139 26.59 -11.53 -8.08
N SER A 140 26.95 -10.28 -8.39
CA SER A 140 26.45 -9.09 -7.67
C SER A 140 24.91 -9.00 -7.67
N GLN A 141 24.26 -9.46 -8.74
CA GLN A 141 22.79 -9.56 -8.80
C GLN A 141 22.23 -10.56 -7.78
N THR A 142 22.89 -11.71 -7.62
CA THR A 142 22.50 -12.71 -6.62
C THR A 142 22.64 -12.16 -5.22
N PHE A 143 23.77 -11.50 -4.92
CA PHE A 143 23.96 -10.80 -3.65
C PHE A 143 22.84 -9.78 -3.40
N SER A 144 22.47 -8.98 -4.41
CA SER A 144 21.40 -7.99 -4.27
C SER A 144 20.06 -8.60 -3.86
N VAL A 145 19.67 -9.74 -4.45
CA VAL A 145 18.41 -10.42 -4.10
C VAL A 145 18.48 -11.05 -2.71
N VAL A 146 19.64 -11.62 -2.34
CA VAL A 146 19.87 -12.21 -1.01
C VAL A 146 19.85 -11.14 0.07
N ALA A 147 20.53 -10.02 -0.13
CA ALA A 147 20.56 -8.89 0.81
C ALA A 147 19.16 -8.31 1.03
N ASP A 148 18.41 -8.05 -0.06
CA ASP A 148 17.03 -7.57 0.03
C ASP A 148 16.12 -8.56 0.78
N MET A 149 16.25 -9.86 0.53
CA MET A 149 15.50 -10.89 1.22
C MET A 149 15.82 -10.94 2.72
N LEU A 150 17.11 -11.02 3.09
CA LEU A 150 17.54 -11.10 4.49
C LEU A 150 17.10 -9.87 5.29
N VAL A 151 17.30 -8.68 4.74
CA VAL A 151 16.84 -7.44 5.37
C VAL A 151 15.30 -7.40 5.46
N LYS A 152 14.58 -7.91 4.45
CA LYS A 152 13.10 -8.02 4.53
C LYS A 152 12.62 -8.93 5.65
N LEU A 153 13.37 -9.96 6.00
CA LEU A 153 13.11 -10.88 7.11
C LEU A 153 13.60 -10.35 8.48
N GLY A 154 14.23 -9.18 8.54
CA GLY A 154 14.79 -8.63 9.79
C GLY A 154 16.12 -9.29 10.21
N ARG A 155 16.85 -9.84 9.24
CA ARG A 155 18.18 -10.46 9.43
C ARG A 155 19.27 -9.58 8.81
N GLU A 156 19.22 -8.27 9.07
CA GLU A 156 20.10 -7.31 8.41
C GLU A 156 21.58 -7.44 8.82
N ASP A 157 21.87 -7.91 10.03
CA ASP A 157 23.25 -8.17 10.48
C ASP A 157 23.89 -9.32 9.71
N GLU A 158 23.07 -10.27 9.27
CA GLU A 158 23.52 -11.40 8.47
C GLU A 158 23.79 -10.97 7.02
N ALA A 159 22.94 -10.11 6.46
CA ALA A 159 23.18 -9.47 5.17
C ALA A 159 24.49 -8.65 5.18
N LEU A 160 24.74 -7.90 6.27
CA LEU A 160 26.00 -7.19 6.49
C LEU A 160 27.19 -8.14 6.67
N GLY A 161 26.98 -9.29 7.32
CA GLY A 161 27.99 -10.34 7.47
C GLY A 161 28.43 -10.92 6.13
N ILE A 162 27.48 -11.19 5.23
CA ILE A 162 27.77 -11.61 3.85
C ILE A 162 28.50 -10.48 3.11
N PHE A 163 28.02 -9.23 3.22
CA PHE A 163 28.63 -8.08 2.56
C PHE A 163 30.10 -7.86 2.95
N LYS A 164 30.42 -7.96 4.24
CA LYS A 164 31.80 -7.83 4.76
C LYS A 164 32.73 -8.94 4.29
N ASN A 165 32.18 -10.08 3.89
CA ASN A 165 32.92 -11.26 3.47
C ASN A 165 32.73 -11.57 1.97
N LEU A 166 32.34 -10.60 1.13
CA LEU A 166 32.08 -10.83 -0.30
C LEU A 166 33.26 -11.44 -1.06
N GLU A 167 34.49 -11.14 -0.64
CA GLU A 167 35.71 -11.72 -1.20
C GLU A 167 35.73 -13.25 -1.08
N LYS A 168 35.19 -13.82 0.00
CA LYS A 168 35.07 -15.29 0.17
C LYS A 168 34.09 -15.93 -0.81
N PHE A 169 33.21 -15.13 -1.40
CA PHE A 169 32.26 -15.55 -2.43
C PHE A 169 32.73 -15.14 -3.84
N LYS A 170 33.98 -14.69 -3.99
CA LYS A 170 34.53 -14.13 -5.25
C LYS A 170 33.68 -13.00 -5.84
N CYS A 171 32.80 -12.39 -5.04
CA CYS A 171 31.92 -11.31 -5.49
C CYS A 171 32.66 -9.98 -5.35
N PRO A 172 32.69 -9.13 -6.39
CA PRO A 172 33.31 -7.82 -6.27
C PRO A 172 32.54 -6.97 -5.27
N GLN A 173 33.27 -6.34 -4.36
CA GLN A 173 32.72 -5.30 -3.49
C GLN A 173 32.81 -3.94 -4.20
N ASP A 174 32.00 -3.79 -5.25
CA ASP A 174 31.93 -2.62 -6.12
C ASP A 174 30.73 -1.70 -5.79
N GLY A 175 30.57 -0.61 -6.55
CA GLY A 175 29.44 0.32 -6.40
C GLY A 175 28.06 -0.34 -6.53
N PHE A 176 27.93 -1.43 -7.29
CA PHE A 176 26.66 -2.15 -7.44
C PHE A 176 26.31 -2.91 -6.15
N SER A 177 27.24 -3.70 -5.63
CA SER A 177 27.03 -4.46 -4.38
C SER A 177 26.79 -3.53 -3.19
N LEU A 178 27.51 -2.41 -3.12
CA LEU A 178 27.30 -1.34 -2.14
C LEU A 178 25.91 -0.73 -2.23
N THR A 179 25.49 -0.37 -3.44
CA THR A 179 24.15 0.18 -3.68
C THR A 179 23.06 -0.82 -3.28
N ALA A 180 23.26 -2.11 -3.58
CA ALA A 180 22.29 -3.15 -3.24
C ALA A 180 22.08 -3.27 -1.72
N ILE A 181 23.15 -3.34 -0.92
CA ILE A 181 23.05 -3.46 0.54
C ILE A 181 22.49 -2.17 1.17
N VAL A 182 22.93 -1.00 0.70
CA VAL A 182 22.43 0.30 1.18
C VAL A 182 20.94 0.44 0.88
N ASN A 183 20.51 0.11 -0.34
CA ASN A 183 19.09 0.13 -0.72
C ASN A 183 18.25 -0.81 0.15
N ALA A 184 18.72 -2.04 0.36
CA ALA A 184 18.03 -3.04 1.18
C ALA A 184 17.86 -2.55 2.63
N LEU A 185 18.94 -2.07 3.26
CA LEU A 185 18.94 -1.53 4.62
C LEU A 185 18.02 -0.31 4.75
N CYS A 186 18.14 0.64 3.84
CA CYS A 186 17.32 1.85 3.85
C CYS A 186 15.83 1.54 3.59
N ALA A 187 15.50 0.55 2.75
CA ALA A 187 14.12 0.15 2.49
C ALA A 187 13.39 -0.38 3.73
N LYS A 188 14.12 -0.84 4.74
CA LYS A 188 13.60 -1.25 6.05
C LYS A 188 13.85 -0.24 7.17
N GLY A 189 14.38 0.92 6.82
CA GLY A 189 14.65 1.98 7.78
C GLY A 189 15.88 1.72 8.65
N HIS A 190 16.85 0.92 8.21
CA HIS A 190 18.15 0.76 8.91
C HIS A 190 19.19 1.79 8.41
N ALA A 191 18.80 3.07 8.33
CA ALA A 191 19.60 4.14 7.73
C ALA A 191 21.00 4.29 8.36
N LYS A 192 21.10 4.17 9.69
CA LYS A 192 22.38 4.25 10.41
C LYS A 192 23.35 3.12 10.04
N LYS A 193 22.84 1.89 9.86
CA LYS A 193 23.65 0.75 9.39
C LYS A 193 24.11 0.98 7.95
N ALA A 194 23.20 1.47 7.09
CA ALA A 194 23.51 1.81 5.70
C ALA A 194 24.57 2.92 5.59
N GLU A 195 24.48 3.96 6.41
CA GLU A 195 25.48 5.04 6.46
C GLU A 195 26.86 4.52 6.89
N GLY A 196 26.91 3.60 7.87
CA GLY A 196 28.16 2.94 8.24
C GLY A 196 28.82 2.22 7.05
N VAL A 197 28.03 1.53 6.22
CA VAL A 197 28.53 0.89 5.00
C VAL A 197 29.12 1.93 4.03
N VAL A 198 28.42 3.03 3.81
CA VAL A 198 28.90 4.11 2.92
C VAL A 198 30.18 4.76 3.46
N TYR A 199 30.26 4.97 4.78
CA TYR A 199 31.42 5.57 5.42
C TYR A 199 32.69 4.74 5.25
N HIS A 200 32.58 3.41 5.34
CA HIS A 200 33.73 2.51 5.21
C HIS A 200 34.16 2.23 3.76
N HIS A 201 33.35 2.63 2.78
CA HIS A 201 33.59 2.33 1.35
C HIS A 201 33.44 3.57 0.46
N LYS A 202 33.87 4.73 0.95
CA LYS A 202 33.78 6.02 0.25
C LYS A 202 34.55 6.06 -1.07
N ASP A 203 35.62 5.28 -1.18
CA ASP A 203 36.42 5.13 -2.40
C ASP A 203 35.66 4.40 -3.52
N LYS A 204 34.64 3.62 -3.16
CA LYS A 204 33.92 2.73 -4.09
C LYS A 204 32.53 3.23 -4.49
N ILE A 205 32.09 4.37 -3.94
CA ILE A 205 30.80 4.98 -4.30
C ILE A 205 30.88 5.90 -5.51
N ALA A 206 32.08 6.10 -6.08
CA ALA A 206 32.30 6.93 -7.26
C ALA A 206 31.40 6.49 -8.43
N GLY A 207 30.59 7.40 -8.97
CA GLY A 207 29.64 7.15 -10.05
C GLY A 207 28.27 6.59 -9.62
N VAL A 208 28.08 6.21 -8.34
CA VAL A 208 26.80 5.74 -7.79
C VAL A 208 26.28 6.60 -6.63
N GLU A 209 26.92 7.73 -6.35
CA GLU A 209 26.57 8.66 -5.28
C GLU A 209 25.10 9.09 -5.32
N PRO A 210 24.49 9.42 -6.48
CA PRO A 210 23.08 9.80 -6.52
C PRO A 210 22.15 8.69 -6.01
N CYS A 211 22.45 7.43 -6.33
CA CYS A 211 21.68 6.27 -5.87
C CYS A 211 21.83 6.07 -4.36
N ILE A 212 23.06 6.16 -3.85
CA ILE A 212 23.36 6.02 -2.42
C ILE A 212 22.66 7.11 -1.61
N TYR A 213 22.79 8.37 -2.00
CA TYR A 213 22.18 9.48 -1.26
C TYR A 213 20.64 9.43 -1.30
N ARG A 214 20.03 9.11 -2.45
CA ARG A 214 18.57 8.90 -2.53
C ARG A 214 18.11 7.82 -1.56
N SER A 215 18.86 6.73 -1.45
CA SER A 215 18.54 5.64 -0.53
C SER A 215 18.75 6.01 0.93
N LEU A 216 19.84 6.70 1.29
CA LEU A 216 20.03 7.22 2.65
C LEU A 216 18.91 8.19 3.03
N LEU A 217 18.56 9.12 2.15
CA LEU A 217 17.47 10.06 2.36
C LEU A 217 16.13 9.33 2.58
N TYR A 218 15.85 8.30 1.78
CA TYR A 218 14.67 7.46 1.96
C TYR A 218 14.69 6.71 3.29
N GLY A 219 15.83 6.11 3.67
CA GLY A 219 16.00 5.40 4.94
C GLY A 219 15.74 6.31 6.15
N TRP A 220 16.31 7.52 6.15
CA TRP A 220 16.06 8.52 7.21
C TRP A 220 14.61 9.03 7.19
N SER A 221 13.99 9.09 6.01
CA SER A 221 12.56 9.41 5.89
C SER A 221 11.66 8.36 6.53
N ILE A 222 12.00 7.07 6.45
CA ILE A 222 11.22 6.00 7.13
C ILE A 222 11.31 6.14 8.64
N GLN A 223 12.48 6.53 9.15
CA GLN A 223 12.68 6.79 10.58
C GLN A 223 12.10 8.14 11.04
N GLU A 224 11.55 8.95 10.12
CA GLU A 224 11.09 10.32 10.39
C GLU A 224 12.18 11.20 11.04
N ASN A 225 13.46 10.92 10.79
CA ASN A 225 14.58 11.68 11.33
C ASN A 225 14.92 12.85 10.40
N VAL A 226 14.25 13.97 10.61
CA VAL A 226 14.37 15.19 9.78
C VAL A 226 15.78 15.78 9.83
N LYS A 227 16.47 15.67 10.97
CA LYS A 227 17.81 16.23 11.16
C LYS A 227 18.81 15.54 10.22
N GLU A 228 18.85 14.22 10.25
CA GLU A 228 19.76 13.44 9.42
C GLU A 228 19.34 13.47 7.94
N ALA A 229 18.03 13.47 7.64
CA ALA A 229 17.55 13.66 6.28
C ALA A 229 17.99 15.02 5.68
N ARG A 230 17.94 16.10 6.47
CA ARG A 230 18.44 17.43 6.05
C ARG A 230 19.96 17.45 5.92
N ARG A 231 20.68 16.69 6.76
CA ARG A 231 22.13 16.52 6.65
C ARG A 231 22.52 15.86 5.33
N VAL A 232 21.86 14.77 4.96
CA VAL A 232 22.04 14.10 3.65
C VAL A 232 21.76 15.04 2.49
N ILE A 233 20.69 15.84 2.54
CA ILE A 233 20.42 16.86 1.50
C ILE A 233 21.56 17.88 1.38
N LYS A 234 22.14 18.34 2.49
CA LYS A 234 23.28 19.27 2.46
C LYS A 234 24.52 18.60 1.87
N GLU A 235 24.78 17.34 2.23
CA GLU A 235 25.89 16.55 1.67
C GLU A 235 25.73 16.37 0.16
N MET A 236 24.52 16.04 -0.33
CA MET A 236 24.22 15.96 -1.76
C MET A 236 24.55 17.27 -2.48
N LYS A 237 24.11 18.41 -1.93
CA LYS A 237 24.41 19.73 -2.49
C LYS A 237 25.92 20.02 -2.52
N SER A 238 26.65 19.70 -1.44
CA SER A 238 28.10 19.91 -1.38
C SER A 238 28.89 18.98 -2.31
N ALA A 239 28.36 17.79 -2.60
CA ALA A 239 28.94 16.83 -3.52
C ALA A 239 28.57 17.11 -4.99
N GLY A 240 27.83 18.18 -5.28
CA GLY A 240 27.36 18.50 -6.64
C GLY A 240 26.29 17.56 -7.17
N VAL A 241 25.65 16.75 -6.31
CA VAL A 241 24.55 15.87 -6.69
C VAL A 241 23.26 16.69 -6.74
N GLU A 242 22.69 16.83 -7.93
CA GLU A 242 21.42 17.54 -8.12
C GLU A 242 20.27 16.86 -7.39
N LEU A 243 19.52 17.64 -6.62
CA LEU A 243 18.29 17.18 -6.00
C LEU A 243 17.18 17.19 -7.04
N ASP A 244 16.41 16.12 -7.10
CA ASP A 244 15.23 16.03 -7.96
C ASP A 244 13.92 16.12 -7.14
N LEU A 245 12.81 16.07 -7.87
CA LEU A 245 11.47 16.05 -7.28
C LEU A 245 11.29 14.87 -6.30
N TYR A 246 11.93 13.72 -6.54
CA TYR A 246 11.85 12.57 -5.67
C TYR A 246 12.54 12.84 -4.32
N CYS A 247 13.72 13.45 -4.32
CA CYS A 247 14.47 13.78 -3.11
C CYS A 247 13.66 14.75 -2.24
N TYR A 248 13.14 15.83 -2.83
CA TYR A 248 12.33 16.80 -2.10
C TYR A 248 11.02 16.21 -1.58
N ASN A 249 10.31 15.40 -2.37
CA ASN A 249 9.08 14.74 -1.90
C ASN A 249 9.37 13.73 -0.79
N THR A 250 10.52 13.06 -0.81
CA THR A 250 10.96 12.16 0.26
C THR A 250 11.24 12.95 1.54
N PHE A 251 11.95 14.06 1.44
CA PHE A 251 12.21 14.94 2.59
C PHE A 251 10.93 15.58 3.13
N LEU A 252 10.03 16.03 2.26
CA LEU A 252 8.73 16.56 2.65
C LEU A 252 7.90 15.53 3.40
N ARG A 253 7.95 14.25 3.00
CA ARG A 253 7.30 13.15 3.73
C ARG A 253 7.91 12.93 5.11
N CYS A 254 9.24 12.92 5.21
CA CYS A 254 9.96 12.84 6.49
C CYS A 254 9.52 13.98 7.44
N LEU A 255 9.60 15.22 6.96
CA LEU A 255 9.25 16.43 7.68
C LEU A 255 7.79 16.42 8.14
N CYS A 256 6.86 16.18 7.21
CA CYS A 256 5.44 16.12 7.52
C CYS A 256 5.13 14.98 8.51
N GLY A 257 5.78 13.82 8.38
CA GLY A 257 5.62 12.68 9.31
C GLY A 257 6.08 13.02 10.73
N ALA A 258 7.28 13.57 10.87
CA ALA A 258 7.83 13.99 12.16
C ALA A 258 6.99 15.10 12.82
N ASN A 259 6.54 16.09 12.05
CA ASN A 259 5.71 17.18 12.56
C ASN A 259 4.33 16.72 13.04
N LEU A 260 3.81 15.57 12.59
CA LEU A 260 2.61 14.99 13.19
C LEU A 260 2.78 14.64 14.67
N LYS A 261 4.00 14.28 15.08
CA LYS A 261 4.33 13.81 16.43
C LYS A 261 4.95 14.90 17.29
N CYS A 262 5.93 15.62 16.74
CA CYS A 262 6.80 16.51 17.52
C CYS A 262 6.42 18.00 17.41
N ASN A 263 5.87 18.44 16.28
CA ASN A 263 5.52 19.86 16.06
C ASN A 263 4.27 20.02 15.16
N PRO A 264 3.05 19.73 15.67
CA PRO A 264 1.86 19.81 14.84
C PRO A 264 1.59 21.20 14.26
N SER A 265 1.87 22.28 14.99
CA SER A 265 1.70 23.66 14.50
C SER A 265 2.64 23.98 13.33
N GLY A 266 3.86 23.44 13.35
CA GLY A 266 4.86 23.60 12.27
C GLY A 266 4.57 22.84 10.98
N LEU A 267 3.63 21.88 10.97
CA LEU A 267 3.36 21.03 9.81
C LEU A 267 3.14 21.81 8.50
N VAL A 268 2.26 22.82 8.49
CA VAL A 268 1.95 23.58 7.27
C VAL A 268 3.07 24.57 6.92
N PRO A 269 3.53 25.44 7.84
CA PRO A 269 4.58 26.41 7.51
C PRO A 269 5.88 25.75 7.03
N GLU A 270 6.34 24.71 7.72
CA GLU A 270 7.61 24.06 7.36
C GLU A 270 7.49 23.28 6.04
N ALA A 271 6.35 22.63 5.77
CA ALA A 271 6.10 21.98 4.49
C ALA A 271 6.10 22.97 3.32
N LEU A 272 5.44 24.12 3.48
CA LEU A 272 5.44 25.17 2.47
C LEU A 272 6.83 25.80 2.29
N ASN A 273 7.63 25.94 3.36
CA ASN A 273 9.02 26.37 3.26
C ASN A 273 9.86 25.43 2.40
N VAL A 274 9.70 24.10 2.55
CA VAL A 274 10.36 23.13 1.67
C VAL A 274 9.89 23.27 0.22
N MET A 275 8.60 23.49 -0.02
CA MET A 275 8.09 23.73 -1.37
C MET A 275 8.62 25.04 -1.99
N MET A 276 8.86 26.08 -1.19
CA MET A 276 9.53 27.29 -1.65
C MET A 276 11.01 27.04 -1.95
N GLU A 277 11.70 26.25 -1.11
CA GLU A 277 13.06 25.80 -1.36
C GLU A 277 13.13 25.06 -2.71
N MET A 278 12.22 24.11 -2.98
CA MET A 278 12.12 23.42 -4.28
C MET A 278 12.08 24.40 -5.46
N ARG A 279 11.20 25.42 -5.38
CA ARG A 279 11.06 26.44 -6.43
C ARG A 279 12.33 27.25 -6.64
N SER A 280 13.07 27.56 -5.57
CA SER A 280 14.36 28.27 -5.67
C SER A 280 15.41 27.49 -6.48
N TYR A 281 15.30 26.16 -6.48
CA TYR A 281 16.11 25.27 -7.32
C TYR A 281 15.44 24.90 -8.64
N ARG A 282 14.44 25.68 -9.10
CA ARG A 282 13.70 25.46 -10.35
C ARG A 282 12.95 24.12 -10.42
N ILE A 283 12.65 23.52 -9.27
CA ILE A 283 11.83 22.30 -9.18
C ILE A 283 10.43 22.70 -8.73
N ALA A 284 9.46 22.59 -9.63
CA ALA A 284 8.07 22.92 -9.31
C ALA A 284 7.46 21.83 -8.40
N PRO A 285 6.85 22.19 -7.24
CA PRO A 285 6.02 21.28 -6.48
C PRO A 285 4.86 20.77 -7.33
N THR A 286 4.60 19.46 -7.27
CA THR A 286 3.53 18.81 -8.04
C THR A 286 2.36 18.43 -7.14
N SER A 287 1.29 17.87 -7.71
CA SER A 287 0.16 17.34 -6.92
C SER A 287 0.62 16.37 -5.84
N ILE A 288 1.64 15.55 -6.12
CA ILE A 288 2.26 14.62 -5.16
C ILE A 288 2.82 15.38 -3.93
N SER A 289 3.50 16.50 -4.14
CA SER A 289 4.08 17.31 -3.05
C SER A 289 2.98 17.81 -2.11
N TYR A 290 1.90 18.38 -2.67
CA TYR A 290 0.77 18.86 -1.86
C TYR A 290 -0.03 17.72 -1.23
N ASN A 291 -0.18 16.58 -1.93
CA ASN A 291 -0.87 15.40 -1.42
C ASN A 291 -0.18 14.78 -0.20
N ILE A 292 1.16 14.90 -0.09
CA ILE A 292 1.90 14.52 1.13
C ILE A 292 1.41 15.35 2.33
N LEU A 293 1.34 16.68 2.17
CA LEU A 293 0.87 17.58 3.22
C LEU A 293 -0.62 17.35 3.54
N LEU A 294 -1.48 17.25 2.52
CA LEU A 294 -2.92 16.99 2.69
C LEU A 294 -3.19 15.66 3.41
N SER A 295 -2.40 14.62 3.13
CA SER A 295 -2.50 13.33 3.82
C SER A 295 -2.24 13.47 5.32
N CYS A 296 -1.21 14.25 5.70
CA CYS A 296 -0.90 14.54 7.11
C CYS A 296 -1.97 15.41 7.78
N LEU A 297 -2.50 16.43 7.09
CA LEU A 297 -3.61 17.25 7.59
C LEU A 297 -4.89 16.41 7.80
N GLY A 298 -5.15 15.45 6.92
CA GLY A 298 -6.26 14.52 7.03
C GLY A 298 -6.17 13.61 8.27
N LYS A 299 -4.95 13.14 8.60
CA LYS A 299 -4.67 12.35 9.82
C LYS A 299 -4.92 13.15 11.10
N THR A 300 -4.64 14.46 11.09
CA THR A 300 -4.82 15.37 12.23
C THR A 300 -6.17 16.11 12.23
N ARG A 301 -7.08 15.78 11.31
CA ARG A 301 -8.42 16.39 11.20
C ARG A 301 -8.39 17.91 10.97
N ARG A 302 -7.33 18.44 10.35
CA ARG A 302 -7.12 19.89 10.15
C ARG A 302 -7.84 20.44 8.92
N VAL A 303 -9.18 20.42 8.97
CA VAL A 303 -10.06 20.76 7.83
C VAL A 303 -9.76 22.12 7.21
N LYS A 304 -9.65 23.18 8.04
CA LYS A 304 -9.48 24.55 7.54
C LYS A 304 -8.23 24.68 6.66
N GLU A 305 -7.15 24.01 7.06
CA GLU A 305 -5.90 24.03 6.32
C GLU A 305 -5.96 23.11 5.10
N SER A 306 -6.61 21.95 5.18
CA SER A 306 -6.82 21.11 4.00
C SER A 306 -7.54 21.85 2.87
N CYS A 307 -8.60 22.60 3.18
CA CYS A 307 -9.29 23.43 2.19
C CYS A 307 -8.38 24.55 1.65
N ARG A 308 -7.64 25.25 2.53
CA ARG A 308 -6.71 26.30 2.11
C ARG A 308 -5.61 25.79 1.18
N ILE A 309 -5.09 24.59 1.43
CA ILE A 309 -4.07 23.98 0.57
C ILE A 309 -4.66 23.61 -0.80
N LEU A 310 -5.88 23.08 -0.86
CA LEU A 310 -6.58 22.86 -2.14
C LEU A 310 -6.74 24.18 -2.92
N ASP A 311 -7.16 25.25 -2.26
CA ASP A 311 -7.29 26.57 -2.89
C ASP A 311 -5.94 27.13 -3.35
N LEU A 312 -4.89 26.91 -2.56
CA LEU A 312 -3.51 27.32 -2.90
C LEU A 312 -3.01 26.59 -4.15
N MET A 313 -3.28 25.29 -4.29
CA MET A 313 -2.92 24.52 -5.48
C MET A 313 -3.55 25.14 -6.74
N LYS A 314 -4.87 25.38 -6.70
CA LYS A 314 -5.61 26.04 -7.78
C LYS A 314 -5.02 27.41 -8.14
N LYS A 315 -4.72 28.24 -7.13
CA LYS A 315 -4.16 29.60 -7.34
C LYS A 315 -2.73 29.60 -7.85
N THR A 316 -1.94 28.57 -7.55
CA THR A 316 -0.52 28.50 -7.95
C THR A 316 -0.30 27.79 -9.28
N GLY A 317 -1.37 27.46 -10.01
CA GLY A 317 -1.29 26.76 -11.29
C GLY A 317 -0.92 25.28 -11.16
N CYS A 318 -0.92 24.72 -9.95
CA CYS A 318 -0.73 23.30 -9.73
C CYS A 318 -2.11 22.63 -9.70
N ALA A 319 -2.50 22.00 -10.82
CA ALA A 319 -3.81 21.37 -10.95
C ALA A 319 -4.02 20.28 -9.86
N PRO A 320 -5.07 20.40 -9.03
CA PRO A 320 -5.48 19.32 -8.13
C PRO A 320 -5.83 18.05 -8.92
N ASP A 321 -5.42 16.89 -8.42
CA ASP A 321 -5.78 15.58 -8.98
C ASP A 321 -6.86 14.88 -8.13
N TRP A 322 -7.32 13.72 -8.59
CA TRP A 322 -8.34 12.92 -7.88
C TRP A 322 -7.92 12.58 -6.43
N ILE A 323 -6.62 12.38 -6.18
CA ILE A 323 -6.08 12.11 -4.83
C ILE A 323 -6.26 13.35 -3.95
N THR A 324 -6.01 14.53 -4.50
CA THR A 324 -6.15 15.82 -3.81
C THR A 324 -7.58 15.98 -3.29
N TYR A 325 -8.57 15.85 -4.19
CA TYR A 325 -9.99 15.94 -3.84
C TYR A 325 -10.41 14.83 -2.86
N TYR A 326 -9.97 13.59 -3.07
CA TYR A 326 -10.22 12.48 -2.16
C TYR A 326 -9.76 12.80 -0.72
N LEU A 327 -8.53 13.30 -0.55
CA LEU A 327 -7.98 13.61 0.78
C LEU A 327 -8.78 14.71 1.50
N VAL A 328 -9.22 15.74 0.76
CA VAL A 328 -10.01 16.85 1.30
C VAL A 328 -11.45 16.41 1.63
N ALA A 329 -12.12 15.70 0.73
CA ALA A 329 -13.46 15.14 0.97
C ALA A 329 -13.46 14.19 2.18
N ARG A 330 -12.45 13.31 2.25
CA ARG A 330 -12.29 12.36 3.35
C ARG A 330 -12.15 13.05 4.72
N VAL A 331 -11.36 14.12 4.84
CA VAL A 331 -11.24 14.83 6.12
C VAL A 331 -12.53 15.59 6.47
N LEU A 332 -13.25 16.11 5.48
CA LEU A 332 -14.55 16.76 5.69
C LEU A 332 -15.59 15.77 6.22
N TYR A 333 -15.70 14.58 5.62
CA TYR A 333 -16.59 13.54 6.11
C TYR A 333 -16.25 13.06 7.52
N LEU A 334 -14.97 12.83 7.79
CA LEU A 334 -14.52 12.37 9.09
C LEU A 334 -14.68 13.42 10.22
N THR A 335 -14.97 14.67 9.89
CA THR A 335 -15.20 15.76 10.84
C THR A 335 -16.63 16.29 10.84
N GLY A 336 -17.57 15.58 10.20
CA GLY A 336 -18.99 15.92 10.25
C GLY A 336 -19.46 16.94 9.19
N ARG A 337 -18.60 17.35 8.26
CA ARG A 337 -18.87 18.43 7.29
C ARG A 337 -19.36 17.87 5.95
N PHE A 338 -20.41 17.06 6.00
CA PHE A 338 -20.86 16.24 4.86
C PHE A 338 -21.25 17.05 3.61
N GLY A 339 -22.03 18.12 3.77
CA GLY A 339 -22.42 18.97 2.65
C GLY A 339 -21.22 19.54 1.91
N LYS A 340 -20.22 20.07 2.64
CA LYS A 340 -18.97 20.52 2.03
C LYS A 340 -18.17 19.38 1.40
N GLY A 341 -18.16 18.20 2.02
CA GLY A 341 -17.50 17.03 1.43
C GLY A 341 -18.11 16.64 0.09
N ASN A 342 -19.44 16.65 -0.03
CA ASN A 342 -20.14 16.41 -1.30
C ASN A 342 -19.84 17.48 -2.34
N MET A 343 -19.83 18.76 -1.94
CA MET A 343 -19.45 19.86 -2.85
C MET A 343 -18.03 19.70 -3.40
N ILE A 344 -17.09 19.19 -2.60
CA ILE A 344 -15.71 18.92 -3.07
C ILE A 344 -15.67 17.77 -4.09
N VAL A 345 -16.54 16.76 -3.95
CA VAL A 345 -16.69 15.69 -4.95
C VAL A 345 -17.35 16.22 -6.23
N ASP A 346 -18.37 17.06 -6.10
CA ASP A 346 -19.05 17.67 -7.25
C ASP A 346 -18.10 18.58 -8.02
N GLU A 347 -17.35 19.44 -7.32
CA GLU A 347 -16.31 20.28 -7.92
C GLU A 347 -15.28 19.43 -8.67
N MET A 348 -14.84 18.30 -8.12
CA MET A 348 -13.90 17.40 -8.81
C MET A 348 -14.45 16.92 -10.16
N ILE A 349 -15.73 16.52 -10.20
CA ILE A 349 -16.41 16.05 -11.41
C ILE A 349 -16.60 17.19 -12.41
N GLU A 350 -16.98 18.38 -11.94
CA GLU A 350 -17.11 19.59 -12.77
C GLU A 350 -15.79 20.02 -13.41
N GLN A 351 -14.66 19.76 -12.74
CA GLN A 351 -13.31 19.98 -13.30
C GLN A 351 -12.89 18.89 -14.30
N GLY A 352 -13.78 17.96 -14.67
CA GLY A 352 -13.54 16.91 -15.65
C GLY A 352 -12.72 15.72 -15.13
N LEU A 353 -12.48 15.64 -13.82
CA LEU A 353 -11.80 14.49 -13.23
C LEU A 353 -12.82 13.36 -13.02
N THR A 354 -12.49 12.16 -13.50
CA THR A 354 -13.35 10.99 -13.40
C THR A 354 -12.99 10.14 -12.17
N PRO A 355 -13.82 10.13 -11.11
CA PRO A 355 -13.61 9.20 -10.00
C PRO A 355 -13.73 7.75 -10.44
N ASP A 356 -12.88 6.89 -9.89
CA ASP A 356 -12.95 5.44 -10.10
C ASP A 356 -13.83 4.75 -9.04
N CYS A 357 -14.08 3.45 -9.22
CA CYS A 357 -14.88 2.68 -8.25
C CYS A 357 -14.28 2.72 -6.83
N LYS A 358 -12.95 2.76 -6.73
CA LYS A 358 -12.23 2.76 -5.46
C LYS A 358 -12.44 4.07 -4.70
N PHE A 359 -12.40 5.22 -5.39
CA PHE A 359 -12.68 6.54 -4.83
C PHE A 359 -14.04 6.57 -4.13
N TYR A 360 -15.09 6.11 -4.83
CA TYR A 360 -16.44 6.06 -4.29
C TYR A 360 -16.54 5.07 -3.13
N TYR A 361 -16.06 3.84 -3.31
CA TYR A 361 -16.10 2.80 -2.28
C TYR A 361 -15.44 3.26 -0.97
N ASP A 362 -14.26 3.86 -1.03
CA ASP A 362 -13.53 4.32 0.15
C ASP A 362 -14.28 5.45 0.88
N LEU A 363 -14.84 6.43 0.16
CA LEU A 363 -15.59 7.54 0.76
C LEU A 363 -16.93 7.10 1.32
N ILE A 364 -17.63 6.17 0.64
CA ILE A 364 -18.85 5.52 1.14
C ILE A 364 -18.53 4.77 2.44
N GLY A 365 -17.44 4.00 2.46
CA GLY A 365 -16.97 3.32 3.67
C GLY A 365 -16.71 4.27 4.83
N VAL A 366 -16.11 5.43 4.56
CA VAL A 366 -15.91 6.50 5.56
C VAL A 366 -17.25 7.02 6.11
N LEU A 367 -18.22 7.32 5.24
CA LEU A 367 -19.55 7.82 5.63
C LEU A 367 -20.34 6.78 6.44
N CYS A 368 -20.26 5.50 6.06
CA CYS A 368 -20.81 4.40 6.83
C CYS A 368 -20.13 4.24 8.20
N GLY A 369 -18.81 4.44 8.26
CA GLY A 369 -18.04 4.40 9.50
C GLY A 369 -18.45 5.47 10.50
N VAL A 370 -18.77 6.69 10.03
CA VAL A 370 -19.26 7.81 10.87
C VAL A 370 -20.79 7.86 11.03
N GLU A 371 -21.48 6.77 10.70
CA GLU A 371 -22.94 6.58 10.84
C GLU A 371 -23.80 7.56 10.05
N ARG A 372 -23.32 8.01 8.89
CA ARG A 372 -24.00 9.00 8.04
C ARG A 372 -24.37 8.39 6.70
N VAL A 373 -25.18 7.34 6.80
CA VAL A 373 -25.53 6.46 5.69
C VAL A 373 -26.33 7.16 4.58
N HIS A 374 -27.11 8.20 4.91
CA HIS A 374 -27.82 9.01 3.91
C HIS A 374 -26.86 9.59 2.85
N PHE A 375 -25.79 10.25 3.30
CA PHE A 375 -24.75 10.79 2.40
C PHE A 375 -24.00 9.68 1.67
N ALA A 376 -23.87 8.50 2.28
CA ALA A 376 -23.25 7.34 1.64
C ALA A 376 -24.10 6.83 0.46
N VAL A 377 -25.43 6.80 0.63
CA VAL A 377 -26.39 6.45 -0.44
C VAL A 377 -26.38 7.51 -1.54
N GLU A 378 -26.39 8.82 -1.22
CA GLU A 378 -26.26 9.87 -2.23
C GLU A 378 -25.00 9.72 -3.10
N LEU A 379 -23.88 9.38 -2.46
CA LEU A 379 -22.61 9.17 -3.13
C LEU A 379 -22.63 7.90 -4.00
N PHE A 380 -23.35 6.86 -3.56
CA PHE A 380 -23.59 5.66 -4.36
C PHE A 380 -24.48 5.93 -5.58
N GLU A 381 -25.51 6.78 -5.45
CA GLU A 381 -26.31 7.22 -6.61
C GLU A 381 -25.46 7.96 -7.63
N LYS A 382 -24.51 8.80 -7.19
CA LYS A 382 -23.54 9.46 -8.10
C LYS A 382 -22.63 8.45 -8.80
N MET A 383 -22.17 7.42 -8.08
CA MET A 383 -21.40 6.31 -8.66
C MET A 383 -22.19 5.58 -9.75
N LYS A 384 -23.47 5.28 -9.50
CA LYS A 384 -24.36 4.62 -10.48
C LYS A 384 -24.59 5.47 -11.73
N ARG A 385 -24.82 6.78 -11.58
CA ARG A 385 -24.95 7.73 -12.71
C ARG A 385 -23.69 7.82 -13.57
N SER A 386 -22.54 7.52 -12.99
CA SER A 386 -21.25 7.50 -13.70
C SER A 386 -21.01 6.19 -14.46
N SER A 387 -21.92 5.22 -14.38
CA SER A 387 -21.88 3.93 -15.09
C SER A 387 -20.57 3.14 -14.92
N LEU A 388 -19.92 3.26 -13.77
CA LEU A 388 -18.59 2.66 -13.52
C LEU A 388 -18.62 1.14 -13.30
N GLY A 389 -19.77 0.58 -12.96
CA GLY A 389 -19.89 -0.83 -12.56
C GLY A 389 -19.20 -1.14 -11.23
N GLY A 390 -19.00 -2.43 -10.92
CA GLY A 390 -18.33 -2.84 -9.69
C GLY A 390 -19.09 -2.51 -8.40
N TYR A 391 -20.43 -2.51 -8.46
CA TYR A 391 -21.30 -2.08 -7.35
C TYR A 391 -21.39 -3.08 -6.20
N GLY A 392 -21.03 -4.36 -6.42
CA GLY A 392 -21.15 -5.44 -5.43
C GLY A 392 -20.56 -5.10 -4.05
N PRO A 393 -19.27 -4.73 -3.97
CA PRO A 393 -18.66 -4.33 -2.70
C PRO A 393 -19.37 -3.16 -2.01
N VAL A 394 -20.00 -2.26 -2.76
CA VAL A 394 -20.72 -1.11 -2.21
C VAL A 394 -22.07 -1.54 -1.61
N TYR A 395 -22.81 -2.43 -2.29
CA TYR A 395 -24.01 -3.07 -1.74
C TYR A 395 -23.71 -3.86 -0.46
N ASP A 396 -22.62 -4.64 -0.46
CA ASP A 396 -22.13 -5.40 0.71
C ASP A 396 -21.88 -4.51 1.94
N VAL A 397 -21.53 -3.24 1.74
CA VAL A 397 -21.29 -2.28 2.81
C VAL A 397 -22.56 -1.55 3.23
N LEU A 398 -23.37 -1.10 2.26
CA LEU A 398 -24.54 -0.25 2.52
C LEU A 398 -25.72 -1.03 3.11
N ILE A 399 -26.06 -2.19 2.56
CA ILE A 399 -27.25 -2.96 2.97
C ILE A 399 -27.16 -3.33 4.46
N PRO A 400 -26.07 -3.97 4.96
CA PRO A 400 -25.93 -4.27 6.38
C PRO A 400 -25.98 -3.02 7.27
N LYS A 401 -25.39 -1.91 6.81
CA LYS A 401 -25.31 -0.68 7.59
C LYS A 401 -26.68 -0.01 7.72
N LEU A 402 -27.49 0.01 6.65
CA LEU A 402 -28.86 0.54 6.66
C LEU A 402 -29.76 -0.26 7.59
N CYS A 403 -29.74 -1.60 7.49
CA CYS A 403 -30.55 -2.46 8.33
C CYS A 403 -30.19 -2.33 9.82
N ARG A 404 -28.90 -2.34 10.19
CA ARG A 404 -28.47 -2.09 11.58
C ARG A 404 -28.84 -0.70 12.08
N GLY A 405 -28.88 0.29 11.18
CA GLY A 405 -29.32 1.66 11.46
C GLY A 405 -30.83 1.81 11.64
N GLY A 406 -31.62 0.74 11.48
CA GLY A 406 -33.07 0.75 11.56
C GLY A 406 -33.79 1.16 10.28
N ASN A 407 -33.06 1.45 9.19
CA ASN A 407 -33.62 1.83 7.90
C ASN A 407 -33.76 0.59 6.99
N PHE A 408 -34.63 -0.33 7.43
CA PHE A 408 -34.84 -1.63 6.78
C PHE A 408 -35.45 -1.50 5.38
N GLU A 409 -36.35 -0.54 5.18
CA GLU A 409 -36.99 -0.31 3.88
C GLU A 409 -35.94 0.04 2.83
N ARG A 410 -35.11 1.04 3.10
CA ARG A 410 -34.02 1.42 2.19
C ARG A 410 -32.99 0.31 2.01
N GLY A 411 -32.72 -0.48 3.05
CA GLY A 411 -31.86 -1.65 2.97
C GLY A 411 -32.41 -2.73 2.03
N ARG A 412 -33.73 -3.00 2.06
CA ARG A 412 -34.40 -3.92 1.14
C ARG A 412 -34.44 -3.37 -0.28
N GLU A 413 -34.74 -2.09 -0.47
CA GLU A 413 -34.70 -1.46 -1.80
C GLU A 413 -33.35 -1.65 -2.50
N LEU A 414 -32.24 -1.44 -1.78
CA LEU A 414 -30.89 -1.67 -2.33
C LEU A 414 -30.58 -3.16 -2.56
N TRP A 415 -31.17 -4.06 -1.78
CA TRP A 415 -31.04 -5.51 -1.99
C TRP A 415 -31.77 -5.95 -3.26
N ASP A 416 -33.02 -5.54 -3.43
CA ASP A 416 -33.82 -5.85 -4.61
C ASP A 416 -33.19 -5.25 -5.87
N GLU A 417 -32.62 -4.04 -5.77
CA GLU A 417 -31.84 -3.43 -6.84
C GLU A 417 -30.60 -4.28 -7.21
N ALA A 418 -29.82 -4.74 -6.22
CA ALA A 418 -28.65 -5.56 -6.46
C ALA A 418 -28.99 -6.90 -7.14
N VAL A 419 -30.09 -7.53 -6.72
CA VAL A 419 -30.61 -8.77 -7.32
C VAL A 419 -31.07 -8.51 -8.76
N ALA A 420 -31.81 -7.44 -9.02
CA ALA A 420 -32.26 -7.07 -10.36
C ALA A 420 -31.10 -6.79 -11.33
N LEU A 421 -29.99 -6.24 -10.82
CA LEU A 421 -28.76 -5.99 -11.59
C LEU A 421 -27.88 -7.25 -11.77
N GLY A 422 -28.28 -8.41 -11.23
CA GLY A 422 -27.51 -9.66 -11.32
C GLY A 422 -26.18 -9.61 -10.55
N VAL A 423 -26.06 -8.70 -9.58
CA VAL A 423 -24.83 -8.53 -8.80
C VAL A 423 -24.81 -9.58 -7.68
N SER A 424 -23.81 -10.46 -7.68
CA SER A 424 -23.59 -11.39 -6.57
C SER A 424 -23.14 -10.62 -5.33
N VAL A 425 -24.08 -10.39 -4.40
CA VAL A 425 -23.81 -9.82 -3.07
C VAL A 425 -23.24 -10.95 -2.20
N SER A 426 -22.10 -10.71 -1.55
CA SER A 426 -21.36 -11.75 -0.78
C SER A 426 -22.16 -12.30 0.41
N PHE A 427 -23.10 -11.51 0.92
CA PHE A 427 -24.09 -11.96 1.90
C PHE A 427 -25.26 -12.61 1.16
N SER A 428 -25.19 -13.93 0.96
CA SER A 428 -26.18 -14.75 0.22
C SER A 428 -27.56 -14.91 0.90
N THR A 429 -27.95 -14.07 1.86
CA THR A 429 -29.24 -14.24 2.58
C THR A 429 -30.01 -12.93 2.73
N ASP A 430 -31.29 -13.01 2.35
CA ASP A 430 -32.30 -11.95 2.43
C ASP A 430 -32.24 -11.21 3.78
N PRO A 431 -32.12 -9.86 3.78
CA PRO A 431 -32.18 -9.02 4.98
C PRO A 431 -33.42 -9.28 5.87
N SER A 432 -34.46 -9.89 5.33
CA SER A 432 -35.72 -10.25 6.01
C SER A 432 -35.63 -11.53 6.85
N ILE A 433 -34.65 -12.41 6.59
CA ILE A 433 -34.57 -13.76 7.17
C ILE A 433 -33.54 -13.85 8.32
N THR A 434 -32.60 -12.91 8.42
CA THR A 434 -31.50 -13.01 9.40
C THR A 434 -31.76 -12.25 10.71
N GLN A 435 -31.67 -12.96 11.85
CA GLN A 435 -31.71 -12.36 13.20
C GLN A 435 -30.58 -11.36 13.48
N VAL A 436 -29.57 -11.30 12.60
CA VAL A 436 -28.35 -10.47 12.69
C VAL A 436 -28.63 -8.97 12.49
N PHE A 437 -29.76 -8.60 11.87
CA PHE A 437 -30.09 -7.22 11.56
C PHE A 437 -31.14 -6.57 12.46
N LYS A 438 -31.62 -7.23 13.52
CA LYS A 438 -32.54 -6.62 14.48
C LYS A 438 -31.96 -5.29 15.01
N PRO A 439 -32.76 -4.22 15.11
CA PRO A 439 -32.25 -2.90 15.48
C PRO A 439 -31.68 -2.95 16.91
N THR A 440 -30.39 -2.61 17.05
CA THR A 440 -29.70 -2.59 18.35
C THR A 440 -30.17 -1.44 19.24
N ARG A 441 -30.88 -0.46 18.67
CA ARG A 441 -31.59 0.57 19.41
C ARG A 441 -33.06 0.19 19.52
N LYS A 442 -33.56 0.00 20.74
CA LYS A 442 -35.00 -0.03 21.01
C LYS A 442 -35.60 1.26 20.45
N VAL A 443 -36.37 1.14 19.38
CA VAL A 443 -37.34 2.17 19.03
C VAL A 443 -38.22 2.29 20.27
N LYS A 444 -38.20 3.44 20.94
CA LYS A 444 -39.29 3.77 21.85
C LYS A 444 -40.50 3.87 20.94
N GLU A 445 -41.30 2.81 20.88
CA GLU A 445 -42.66 2.89 20.38
C GLU A 445 -43.34 3.98 21.21
N PHE A 446 -43.52 5.15 20.61
CA PHE A 446 -44.55 6.06 21.08
C PHE A 446 -45.86 5.37 20.75
N ASN A 447 -46.35 4.60 21.71
CA ASN A 447 -47.66 3.97 21.64
C ASN A 447 -48.70 5.08 21.44
N LEU A 448 -49.38 5.04 20.29
CA LEU A 448 -50.48 5.95 19.95
C LEU A 448 -51.71 5.83 20.88
N LYS A 449 -51.61 5.07 21.98
CA LYS A 449 -52.61 4.95 23.04
C LYS A 449 -52.43 5.97 24.18
N ASP A 450 -51.24 6.55 24.35
CA ASP A 450 -51.01 7.59 25.38
C ASP A 450 -51.54 8.98 24.96
N CYS A 451 -51.83 9.18 23.67
CA CYS A 451 -52.48 10.39 23.15
C CYS A 451 -53.97 10.52 23.49
N LYS A 452 -54.63 9.47 24.03
CA LYS A 452 -56.04 9.56 24.44
C LYS A 452 -56.23 9.95 25.91
N MET A 453 -55.23 9.74 26.79
CA MET A 453 -55.31 10.26 28.17
C MET A 453 -54.85 11.72 28.29
N ALA A 454 -53.92 12.16 27.46
CA ALA A 454 -53.47 13.56 27.44
C ALA A 454 -54.54 14.55 26.91
N LYS A 455 -55.49 14.10 26.06
CA LYS A 455 -56.59 14.94 25.58
C LYS A 455 -57.65 15.23 26.65
N ASN A 456 -57.83 14.33 27.64
CA ASN A 456 -58.79 14.56 28.73
C ASN A 456 -58.24 15.45 29.85
N THR A 457 -56.92 15.48 30.06
CA THR A 457 -56.29 16.38 31.06
C THR A 457 -56.19 17.83 30.57
N VAL A 458 -56.08 18.05 29.26
CA VAL A 458 -56.09 19.41 28.66
C VAL A 458 -57.49 20.03 28.72
N ASN A 459 -58.56 19.23 28.57
CA ASN A 459 -59.94 19.73 28.70
C ASN A 459 -60.35 20.08 30.15
N MET A 460 -59.76 19.47 31.19
CA MET A 460 -59.97 19.92 32.57
C MET A 460 -59.19 21.21 32.90
N LYS A 461 -57.98 21.39 32.36
CA LYS A 461 -57.19 22.62 32.58
C LYS A 461 -57.76 23.84 31.85
N HIS A 462 -58.45 23.67 30.71
CA HIS A 462 -59.15 24.78 30.04
C HIS A 462 -60.43 25.24 30.76
N LYS A 463 -61.06 24.40 31.60
CA LYS A 463 -62.18 24.83 32.46
C LYS A 463 -61.74 25.64 33.69
N ILE A 464 -60.53 25.39 34.21
CA ILE A 464 -59.99 26.12 35.38
C ILE A 464 -59.42 27.49 35.00
N ILE A 465 -58.89 27.67 33.78
CA ILE A 465 -58.32 28.96 33.33
C ILE A 465 -59.40 29.98 32.91
N LYS A 466 -60.63 29.55 32.58
CA LYS A 466 -61.75 30.46 32.30
C LYS A 466 -62.41 31.04 33.57
N GLY A 467 -62.09 30.55 34.76
CA GLY A 467 -62.62 31.09 36.03
C GLY A 467 -61.84 32.26 36.64
N ASN A 468 -60.66 32.61 36.11
CA ASN A 468 -59.75 33.56 36.78
C ASN A 468 -59.47 34.86 35.99
N LYS A 469 -60.26 35.17 34.96
CA LYS A 469 -60.22 36.46 34.22
C LYS A 469 -61.29 37.45 34.70
N GLY A 470 -61.47 37.56 36.01
CA GLY A 470 -62.43 38.46 36.62
C GLY A 470 -61.93 39.06 37.93
N LYS A 471 -60.73 39.65 37.96
CA LYS A 471 -60.24 40.60 38.99
C LYS A 471 -58.81 41.03 38.65
N LYS A 472 -58.67 42.17 37.96
CA LYS A 472 -57.55 43.14 38.00
C LYS A 472 -57.65 44.11 36.82
N LYS A 473 -58.65 44.99 36.88
CA LYS A 473 -58.62 46.33 36.28
C LYS A 473 -58.97 47.28 37.41
N LEU A 474 -57.96 47.93 38.01
CA LEU A 474 -58.06 49.19 38.76
C LEU A 474 -56.74 49.39 39.53
N SER A 475 -55.85 50.22 38.97
CA SER A 475 -55.09 51.28 39.68
C SER A 475 -53.77 51.53 38.94
N GLN A 476 -53.78 52.43 37.97
CA GLN A 476 -52.66 53.36 37.74
C GLN A 476 -53.20 54.53 36.94
N LYS A 477 -53.78 55.47 37.69
CA LYS A 477 -53.97 56.87 37.32
C LYS A 477 -53.67 57.65 38.60
N ASN A 478 -52.46 58.18 38.70
CA ASN A 478 -52.23 59.59 39.01
C ASN A 478 -50.74 59.92 39.09
N LYS A 479 -50.43 61.02 38.41
CA LYS A 479 -49.19 61.79 38.44
C LYS A 479 -48.99 62.43 39.81
N GLY A 480 -47.73 62.73 40.13
CA GLY A 480 -47.30 63.52 41.29
C GLY A 480 -45.81 63.34 41.45
#